data_AF-A0A969UXC4-F1
#
_entry.id   AF-A0A969UXC4-F1
#
_cell.length_a   1.000
_cell.length_b   1.000
_cell.length_c   1.000
_cell.angle_alpha   90.00
_cell.angle_beta   90.00
_cell.angle_gamma   90.00
#
_symmetry.space_group_name_H-M   'P 1'
#
loop_
_entity.id
_entity.type
_entity.pdbx_description
1 polymer ?
#
loop_
_entity_poly.entity_id
_entity_poly.type
_entity_poly.pdbx_seq_one_letter_code
_entity_poly.pdbx_strand_id
1 'polypeptide(L)' 'APAILYENIAGASGSNTPVAELLQAKGYQLFRYQPFLQNLIPIASIEQLRGNLNIIALPPNHLLLAETEMS' A
#
# COMPACT_ATOMS: atom_id res chain seq x y z
N ALA A 1 13.45 4.85 -2.54
CA ALA A 1 12.71 4.66 -1.26
C ALA A 1 12.18 3.22 -1.22
N PRO A 2 11.97 2.59 -0.07
CA PRO A 2 11.58 1.17 0.01
C PRO A 2 10.10 0.96 -0.26
N ALA A 3 9.73 -0.23 -0.74
CA ALA A 3 8.35 -0.74 -0.63
C ALA A 3 8.07 -1.12 0.83
N ILE A 4 6.89 -0.77 1.34
CA ILE A 4 6.53 -0.96 2.74
C ILE A 4 5.28 -1.84 2.80
N LEU A 5 5.36 -2.97 3.50
CA LEU A 5 4.19 -3.77 3.87
C LEU A 5 3.83 -3.44 5.32
N TYR A 6 2.56 -3.15 5.56
CA TYR A 6 2.06 -3.04 6.93
C TYR A 6 0.78 -3.88 7.10
N GLU A 7 0.80 -4.68 8.17
CA GLU A 7 -0.28 -5.59 8.53
C GLU A 7 -1.04 -5.02 9.72
N ASN A 8 -2.37 -5.01 9.61
CA ASN A 8 -3.24 -4.79 10.75
C ASN A 8 -3.16 -6.04 11.65
N ILE A 9 -2.61 -5.91 12.85
CA ILE A 9 -2.64 -6.99 13.84
C ILE A 9 -4.04 -7.00 14.48
N ALA A 10 -4.80 -8.07 14.24
CA ALA A 10 -6.11 -8.24 14.84
C ALA A 10 -6.04 -8.11 16.37
N GLY A 11 -6.79 -7.16 16.94
CA GLY A 11 -6.82 -6.89 18.39
C GLY A 11 -6.04 -5.64 18.82
N ALA A 12 -5.10 -5.15 18.01
CA ALA A 12 -4.53 -3.82 18.17
C ALA A 12 -5.36 -2.86 17.31
N SER A 13 -6.29 -2.14 17.91
CA SER A 13 -7.19 -1.16 17.29
C SER A 13 -6.47 0.10 16.73
N GLY A 14 -5.18 0.00 16.43
CA GLY A 14 -4.40 1.03 15.77
C GLY A 14 -4.83 1.13 14.31
N SER A 15 -5.66 2.11 14.01
CA SER A 15 -6.03 2.42 12.64
C SER A 15 -4.76 2.71 11.82
N ASN A 16 -4.55 2.01 10.71
CA ASN A 16 -3.45 2.31 9.78
C ASN A 16 -3.60 3.66 9.07
N THR A 17 -4.69 4.39 9.31
CA THR A 17 -4.99 5.69 8.70
C THR A 17 -3.85 6.72 8.83
N PRO A 18 -3.27 6.99 10.01
CA PRO A 18 -2.22 8.02 10.12
C PRO A 18 -0.94 7.65 9.34
N VAL A 19 -0.59 6.37 9.29
CA VAL A 19 0.55 5.88 8.51
C VAL A 19 0.28 6.01 7.01
N ALA A 20 -0.94 5.67 6.58
CA ALA A 20 -1.36 5.81 5.19
C ALA A 20 -1.36 7.28 4.73
N GLU A 21 -1.89 8.19 5.54
CA GLU A 21 -1.89 9.63 5.26
C GLU A 21 -0.45 10.16 5.13
N LEU A 22 0.45 9.78 6.05
CA LEU A 22 1.86 10.16 5.98
C LEU A 22 2.54 9.65 4.71
N LEU A 23 2.28 8.41 4.32
CA LEU A 23 2.87 7.80 3.12
C LEU A 23 2.33 8.45 1.85
N GLN A 24 1.03 8.70 1.76
CA GLN A 24 0.43 9.44 0.63
C GLN A 24 1.00 10.86 0.53
N ALA A 25 1.17 11.57 1.64
CA ALA A 25 1.80 12.89 1.66
C ALA A 25 3.27 12.85 1.18
N LYS A 26 3.95 11.70 1.31
CA LYS A 26 5.30 11.44 0.76
C LYS A 26 5.30 10.94 -0.68
N GLY A 27 4.13 10.89 -1.34
CA GLY A 27 3.98 10.45 -2.73
C GLY A 27 3.94 8.94 -2.91
N TYR A 28 3.77 8.16 -1.84
CA TYR A 28 3.56 6.72 -1.98
C TYR A 28 2.16 6.41 -2.50
N GLN A 29 2.07 5.36 -3.31
CA GLN A 29 0.81 4.77 -3.74
C GLN A 29 0.50 3.56 -2.86
N LEU A 30 -0.76 3.42 -2.44
CA LEU A 30 -1.21 2.37 -1.54
C LEU A 30 -2.02 1.31 -2.29
N PHE A 31 -1.79 0.05 -1.94
CA PHE A 31 -2.42 -1.11 -2.55
C PHE A 31 -2.85 -2.11 -1.49
N ARG A 32 -4.02 -2.72 -1.66
CA ARG A 32 -4.35 -3.95 -0.95
C ARG A 32 -3.72 -5.12 -1.68
N TYR A 33 -2.95 -5.92 -0.98
CA TYR A 33 -2.40 -7.15 -1.52
C TYR A 33 -3.35 -8.32 -1.30
N GLN A 34 -3.60 -9.09 -2.37
CA GLN A 34 -4.33 -10.35 -2.32
C GLN A 34 -3.32 -11.50 -2.50
N PRO A 35 -2.82 -12.12 -1.43
CA PRO A 35 -1.70 -13.07 -1.51
C PRO A 35 -1.96 -14.25 -2.44
N PHE A 36 -3.16 -14.82 -2.37
CA PHE A 36 -3.54 -15.97 -3.19
C PHE A 36 -3.53 -15.66 -4.69
N LEU A 37 -3.96 -14.45 -5.06
CA LEU A 37 -4.03 -14.00 -6.45
C LEU A 37 -2.76 -13.26 -6.90
N GLN A 38 -1.82 -13.04 -5.96
CA GLN A 38 -0.62 -12.21 -6.15
C GLN A 38 -0.93 -10.84 -6.79
N ASN A 39 -2.07 -10.26 -6.43
CA ASN A 39 -2.59 -9.05 -7.06
C ASN A 39 -2.51 -7.83 -6.12
N LEU A 40 -2.18 -6.68 -6.69
CA LEU A 40 -2.20 -5.38 -6.03
C LEU A 40 -3.40 -4.58 -6.51
N ILE A 41 -4.34 -4.30 -5.59
CA ILE A 41 -5.53 -3.51 -5.89
C ILE A 41 -5.30 -2.09 -5.35
N PRO A 42 -5.32 -1.06 -6.22
CA PRO A 42 -5.15 0.33 -5.78
C PRO A 42 -6.17 0.72 -4.71
N ILE A 43 -5.70 1.47 -3.73
CA ILE A 43 -6.54 2.08 -2.70
C ILE A 43 -6.78 3.52 -3.10
N ALA A 44 -8.02 3.82 -3.48
CA ALA A 44 -8.41 5.14 -3.96
C ALA A 44 -8.74 6.12 -2.83
N SER A 45 -9.04 5.62 -1.63
CA SER A 45 -9.40 6.47 -0.50
C SER A 45 -9.05 5.84 0.86
N ILE A 46 -8.90 6.68 1.88
CA ILE A 46 -8.51 6.26 3.24
C ILE A 46 -9.57 5.34 3.87
N GLU A 47 -10.84 5.49 3.50
CA GLU A 47 -11.96 4.68 3.98
C GLU A 47 -11.80 3.22 3.56
N GLN A 48 -11.18 2.98 2.40
CA GLN A 48 -10.85 1.65 1.91
C GLN A 48 -9.69 1.01 2.68
N LEU A 49 -9.06 1.67 3.66
CA LEU A 49 -8.08 1.03 4.54
C LEU A 49 -8.76 0.29 5.71
N ARG A 50 -9.98 0.69 6.08
CA ARG A 50 -10.69 0.08 7.21
C ARG A 50 -10.99 -1.38 6.91
N GLY A 51 -10.57 -2.26 7.82
CA GLY A 51 -10.81 -3.69 7.72
C GLY A 51 -9.99 -4.42 6.65
N ASN A 52 -9.11 -3.72 5.92
CA ASN A 52 -8.19 -4.37 5.00
C ASN A 52 -6.88 -4.73 5.72
N LEU A 53 -6.47 -5.99 5.55
CA LEU A 53 -5.15 -6.49 5.94
C LEU A 53 -4.20 -6.35 4.75
N ASN A 54 -2.90 -6.48 4.99
CA ASN A 54 -1.87 -6.59 3.95
C ASN A 54 -1.85 -5.38 2.99
N ILE A 55 -1.60 -4.18 3.52
CA ILE A 55 -1.46 -3.00 2.68
C ILE A 55 0.01 -2.83 2.29
N ILE A 56 0.25 -2.66 1.00
CA ILE A 56 1.56 -2.38 0.42
C ILE A 56 1.59 -0.93 -0.04
N ALA A 57 2.59 -0.19 0.41
CA ALA A 57 2.90 1.15 -0.07
C ALA A 57 4.11 1.08 -1.00
N LEU A 58 3.90 1.51 -2.25
CA LEU A 58 4.95 1.61 -3.25
C LEU A 58 5.44 3.06 -3.37
N PRO A 59 6.76 3.28 -3.41
CA PRO A 59 7.31 4.62 -3.56
C PRO A 59 7.05 5.16 -4.98
N PRO A 60 7.06 6.49 -5.17
CA PRO A 60 6.72 7.12 -6.44
C PRO A 60 7.60 6.64 -7.62
N ASN A 61 8.85 6.24 -7.36
CA ASN A 61 9.76 5.75 -8.41
C ASN A 61 9.58 4.26 -8.75
N HIS A 62 8.63 3.55 -8.14
CA HIS A 62 8.43 2.13 -8.43
C HIS A 62 7.78 1.88 -9.80
N LEU A 63 6.98 2.83 -10.29
CA LEU A 63 6.34 2.75 -11.61
C LEU A 63 7.34 2.92 -12.77
N LEU A 64 8.44 3.64 -12.56
CA LEU A 64 9.48 3.85 -13.58
C LEU A 64 10.26 2.58 -13.92
N LEU A 65 10.37 1.63 -12.98
CA LEU A 65 11.11 0.39 -13.21
C LEU A 65 10.30 -0.62 -14.04
N ALA A 66 8.97 -0.64 -13.90
CA ALA A 66 8.10 -1.54 -14.67
C ALA A 66 8.08 -1.19 -16.18
N GLU A 67 8.29 0.08 -16.54
CA GLU A 67 8.40 0.51 -17.94
C GLU A 67 9.78 0.19 -18.54
N THR A 68 10.81 0.08 -17.69
CA THR A 68 12.19 -0.17 -18.15
C THR A 68 12.46 -1.66 -18.39
N GLU A 69 11.73 -2.57 -17.73
CA GLU A 69 11.85 -4.03 -17.96
C GLU A 69 11.01 -4.55 -19.15
N MET A 70 10.20 -3.69 -19.78
CA MET A 70 9.45 -4.01 -21.01
C MET A 70 10.05 -3.36 -22.28
N SER A 71 11.27 -2.84 -22.21
CA SER A 71 11.99 -2.23 -23.35
C SER A 71 13.24 -3.03 -23.72
#